data_AF-A0A261UYG1-F1
#
_entry.id   AF-A0A261UYG1-F1
#
_cell.length_a   1.000
_cell.length_b   1.000
_cell.length_c   1.000
_cell.angle_alpha   90.00
_cell.angle_beta   90.00
_cell.angle_gamma   90.00
#
_symmetry.space_group_name_H-M   'P 1'
#
loop_
_entity.id
_entity.type
_entity.pdbx_description
1 polymer ?
#
loop_
_entity_poly.entity_id
_entity_poly.type
_entity_poly.pdbx_seq_one_letter_code
_entity_poly.pdbx_strand_id
1 'polypeptide(L)'
;MPEADGIRDDESGNGYALRMAERNGLPFGALADLVASAGHRYIPAEAAKYVGYLFGARPQDVHRAIPQRIRRQGATALAFMGCALKRPYLVRYTRPQVCALCLRDIGYARAYWDLALATACTDHRCCLIERCPNCSRALSWRRPGLRLCWCGADLADCPSDLVGGAELAFNLCLREKLSGRPSLSMFDALSLDTSMRLIRSIGICDLMPGRRPVPGKVTRALSTESARAVVQIGMVRWMSCLRGTKLKTDEIWDIQGLLRDAESAEQSYLTQAMAVGPDENLAGPTSNHCQLLFPLR
;
A
#
# COMPACT_ATOMS: atom_id res chain seq x y z
N MET A 1 24.32 -23.82 0.32
CA MET A 1 24.17 -22.97 1.53
C MET A 1 22.83 -22.25 1.44
N PRO A 2 22.21 -21.86 2.56
CA PRO A 2 20.98 -21.07 2.53
C PRO A 2 21.19 -19.80 1.69
N GLU A 3 20.25 -19.47 0.82
CA GLU A 3 20.26 -18.23 0.06
C GLU A 3 19.96 -17.06 0.98
N ALA A 4 20.83 -16.05 0.97
CA ALA A 4 20.69 -14.81 1.71
C ALA A 4 20.58 -13.63 0.74
N ASP A 5 19.66 -12.71 1.03
CA ASP A 5 19.42 -11.50 0.25
C ASP A 5 18.78 -10.44 1.17
N GLY A 6 19.16 -9.18 1.01
CA GLY A 6 18.59 -8.07 1.76
C GLY A 6 17.12 -7.82 1.40
N ILE A 7 16.39 -7.16 2.31
CA ILE A 7 15.08 -6.59 1.99
C ILE A 7 15.29 -5.31 1.18
N ARG A 8 14.46 -5.06 0.16
CA ARG A 8 14.50 -3.80 -0.61
C ARG A 8 13.81 -2.67 0.17
N ASP A 9 14.22 -1.43 -0.09
CA ASP A 9 13.74 -0.24 0.65
C ASP A 9 12.23 -0.04 0.63
N ASP A 10 11.55 -0.54 -0.41
CA ASP A 10 10.10 -0.46 -0.58
C ASP A 10 9.44 -1.84 -0.64
N GLU A 11 10.11 -2.89 -0.18
CA GLU A 11 9.58 -4.25 -0.11
C GLU A 11 8.73 -4.46 1.16
N SER A 12 7.61 -5.17 1.02
CA SER A 12 6.78 -5.61 2.14
C SER A 12 7.57 -6.59 3.02
N GLY A 13 7.57 -6.43 4.34
CA GLY A 13 8.28 -7.35 5.23
C GLY A 13 7.73 -8.77 5.20
N ASN A 14 6.41 -8.94 4.98
CA ASN A 14 5.82 -10.26 4.76
C ASN A 14 6.08 -10.79 3.35
N GLY A 15 6.15 -9.89 2.35
CA GLY A 15 6.62 -10.21 1.00
C GLY A 15 8.05 -10.75 1.00
N TYR A 16 8.95 -10.08 1.72
CA TYR A 16 10.34 -10.50 1.94
C TYR A 16 10.41 -11.88 2.59
N ALA A 17 9.67 -12.08 3.68
CA ALA A 17 9.63 -13.37 4.37
C ALA A 17 9.16 -14.51 3.44
N LEU A 18 8.12 -14.28 2.62
CA LEU A 18 7.66 -15.28 1.65
C LEU A 18 8.67 -15.54 0.54
N ARG A 19 9.23 -14.48 -0.07
CA ARG A 19 10.25 -14.58 -1.12
C ARG A 19 11.47 -15.35 -0.65
N MET A 20 11.96 -15.07 0.55
CA MET A 20 13.15 -15.73 1.09
C MET A 20 12.88 -17.15 1.60
N ALA A 21 11.69 -17.43 2.14
CA ALA A 21 11.29 -18.79 2.49
C ALA A 21 11.23 -19.68 1.23
N GLU A 22 10.62 -19.19 0.15
CA GLU A 22 10.53 -19.88 -1.15
C GLU A 22 11.92 -20.24 -1.69
N ARG A 23 12.85 -19.27 -1.77
CA ARG A 23 14.22 -19.49 -2.26
C ARG A 23 15.01 -20.51 -1.44
N ASN A 24 14.67 -20.67 -0.17
CA ASN A 24 15.31 -21.63 0.72
C ASN A 24 14.54 -22.95 0.86
N GLY A 25 13.53 -23.20 0.01
CA GLY A 25 12.73 -24.42 0.05
C GLY A 25 11.90 -24.59 1.34
N LEU A 26 11.68 -23.50 2.08
CA LEU A 26 10.97 -23.49 3.35
C LEU A 26 9.52 -23.03 3.14
N PRO A 27 8.51 -23.85 3.47
CA PRO A 27 7.13 -23.38 3.46
C PRO A 27 6.95 -22.20 4.43
N PHE A 28 6.26 -21.14 4.00
CA PHE A 28 6.02 -19.97 4.86
C PHE A 28 5.34 -20.34 6.18
N GLY A 29 4.48 -21.36 6.19
CA GLY A 29 3.86 -21.87 7.42
C GLY A 29 4.91 -22.35 8.43
N ALA A 30 5.89 -23.13 7.99
CA ALA A 30 6.99 -23.61 8.82
C ALA A 30 7.89 -22.47 9.30
N LEU A 31 8.17 -21.48 8.44
CA LEU A 31 8.86 -20.26 8.86
C LEU A 31 8.10 -19.55 9.99
N ALA A 32 6.80 -19.30 9.80
CA ALA A 32 5.97 -18.60 10.77
C ALA A 32 5.88 -19.36 12.11
N ASP A 33 5.79 -20.70 12.05
CA ASP A 33 5.77 -21.54 13.24
C ASP A 33 7.12 -21.50 13.99
N LEU A 34 8.24 -21.36 13.26
CA LEU A 34 9.59 -21.25 13.82
C LEU A 34 9.85 -19.88 14.49
N VAL A 35 9.51 -18.78 13.82
CA VAL A 35 9.90 -17.43 14.27
C VAL A 35 8.84 -16.69 15.09
N ALA A 36 7.59 -17.17 15.05
CA ALA A 36 6.47 -16.60 15.78
C ALA A 36 5.79 -17.65 16.65
N SER A 37 4.60 -18.12 16.27
CA SER A 37 3.92 -19.22 16.96
C SER A 37 3.12 -20.07 15.97
N ALA A 38 2.74 -21.27 16.39
CA ALA A 38 2.03 -22.22 15.54
C ALA A 38 0.74 -21.61 14.98
N GLY A 39 0.58 -21.68 13.65
CA GLY A 39 -0.64 -21.24 12.96
C GLY A 39 -0.69 -19.75 12.60
N HIS A 40 0.40 -18.98 12.81
CA HIS A 40 0.48 -17.61 12.32
C HIS A 40 0.25 -17.53 10.80
N ARG A 41 -0.60 -16.58 10.38
CA ARG A 41 -0.97 -16.34 8.97
C ARG A 41 -0.08 -15.30 8.27
N TYR A 42 0.79 -14.65 9.02
CA TYR A 42 1.73 -13.60 8.62
C TYR A 42 2.83 -13.54 9.69
N ILE A 43 3.99 -12.98 9.35
CA ILE A 43 5.08 -12.69 10.29
C ILE A 43 4.72 -11.43 11.08
N PRO A 44 4.58 -11.51 12.42
CA PRO A 44 4.35 -10.35 13.27
C PRO A 44 5.65 -9.56 13.49
N ALA A 45 5.55 -8.29 13.88
CA ALA A 45 6.71 -7.39 14.01
C ALA A 45 7.76 -7.90 15.01
N GLU A 46 7.33 -8.58 16.08
CA GLU A 46 8.18 -9.17 17.11
C GLU A 46 9.12 -10.25 16.54
N ALA A 47 8.72 -10.88 15.42
CA ALA A 47 9.49 -11.91 14.74
C ALA A 47 10.42 -11.37 13.64
N ALA A 48 10.36 -10.08 13.32
CA ALA A 48 11.12 -9.46 12.23
C ALA A 48 12.64 -9.68 12.36
N LYS A 49 13.15 -9.64 13.59
CA LYS A 49 14.58 -9.84 13.87
C LYS A 49 15.08 -11.24 13.48
N TYR A 50 14.25 -12.26 13.66
CA TYR A 50 14.60 -13.63 13.29
C TYR A 50 14.59 -13.81 11.78
N VAL A 51 13.60 -13.22 11.10
CA VAL A 51 13.54 -13.23 9.62
C VAL A 51 14.75 -12.51 9.02
N GLY A 52 15.13 -11.34 9.55
CA GLY A 52 16.34 -10.64 9.12
C GLY A 52 17.60 -11.48 9.33
N TYR A 53 17.76 -12.07 10.52
CA TYR A 53 18.89 -12.92 10.84
C TYR A 53 18.99 -14.16 9.94
N LEU A 54 17.88 -14.86 9.70
CA LEU A 54 17.86 -16.11 8.91
C LEU A 54 18.21 -15.88 7.44
N PHE A 55 17.82 -14.73 6.87
CA PHE A 55 17.90 -14.47 5.43
C PHE A 55 18.89 -13.37 5.05
N GLY A 56 19.64 -12.83 6.01
CA GLY A 56 20.74 -11.89 5.75
C GLY A 56 20.33 -10.42 5.59
N ALA A 57 19.12 -10.03 5.99
CA ALA A 57 18.71 -8.63 6.06
C ALA A 57 19.00 -8.02 7.44
N ARG A 58 19.23 -6.70 7.48
CA ARG A 58 19.32 -6.00 8.76
C ARG A 58 17.97 -6.10 9.50
N PRO A 59 17.94 -6.57 10.76
CA PRO A 59 16.70 -6.71 11.54
C PRO A 59 15.84 -5.44 11.56
N GLN A 60 16.45 -4.26 11.58
CA GLN A 60 15.77 -2.97 11.61
C GLN A 60 15.00 -2.70 10.31
N ASP A 61 15.52 -3.12 9.16
CA ASP A 61 14.87 -2.89 7.86
C ASP A 61 13.63 -3.79 7.72
N VAL A 62 13.76 -5.07 8.09
CA VAL A 62 12.62 -6.00 8.13
C VAL A 62 11.57 -5.52 9.13
N HIS A 63 11.99 -5.06 10.31
CA HIS A 63 11.09 -4.55 11.33
C HIS A 63 10.36 -3.28 10.87
N ARG A 64 11.04 -2.38 10.14
CA ARG A 64 10.41 -1.19 9.53
C ARG A 64 9.34 -1.57 8.50
N ALA A 65 9.55 -2.67 7.77
CA ALA A 65 8.68 -3.18 6.73
C ALA A 65 7.52 -4.06 7.22
N ILE A 66 7.40 -4.30 8.54
CA ILE A 66 6.27 -5.01 9.15
C ILE A 66 5.49 -4.02 10.04
N PRO A 67 4.17 -3.88 9.88
CA PRO A 67 3.39 -2.99 10.72
C PRO A 67 3.48 -3.37 12.20
N GLN A 68 3.98 -2.45 13.03
CA GLN A 68 4.24 -2.66 14.45
C GLN A 68 3.27 -1.84 15.31
N ARG A 69 2.70 -2.45 16.35
CA ARG A 69 1.91 -1.71 17.34
C ARG A 69 2.81 -0.87 18.25
N ILE A 70 2.53 0.42 18.33
CA ILE A 70 3.21 1.36 19.23
C ILE A 70 2.19 2.03 20.16
N ARG A 71 2.64 2.38 21.37
CA ARG A 71 1.87 3.23 22.30
C ARG A 71 2.50 4.62 22.32
N ARG A 72 1.70 5.66 22.07
CA ARG A 72 2.10 7.06 22.17
C ARG A 72 1.07 7.82 23.00
N GLN A 73 1.50 8.42 24.12
CA GLN A 73 0.66 9.23 25.00
C GLN A 73 -0.68 8.53 25.38
N GLY A 74 -0.61 7.24 25.75
CA GLY A 74 -1.80 6.44 26.08
C GLY A 74 -2.63 5.96 24.88
N ALA A 75 -2.40 6.48 23.67
CA ALA A 75 -3.07 6.03 22.45
C ALA A 75 -2.26 4.93 21.74
N THR A 76 -2.97 3.92 21.20
CA THR A 76 -2.36 2.88 20.36
C THR A 76 -2.33 3.34 18.90
N ALA A 77 -1.18 3.19 18.24
CA ALA A 77 -1.01 3.41 16.81
C ALA A 77 -0.20 2.26 16.20
N LEU A 78 -0.04 2.28 14.87
CA LEU A 78 0.84 1.42 14.13
C LEU A 78 2.00 2.24 13.54
N ALA A 79 3.23 1.79 13.72
CA ALA A 79 4.36 2.24 12.93
C ALA A 79 4.49 1.34 11.69
N PHE A 80 4.62 1.94 10.51
CA PHE A 80 4.80 1.21 9.26
C PHE A 80 5.59 2.05 8.25
N MET A 81 6.72 1.54 7.75
CA MET A 81 7.63 2.23 6.83
C MET A 81 8.12 3.62 7.29
N GLY A 82 8.04 3.91 8.60
CA GLY A 82 8.36 5.23 9.17
C GLY A 82 7.13 6.14 9.36
N CYS A 83 5.96 5.76 8.86
CA CYS A 83 4.70 6.46 9.09
C CYS A 83 3.98 5.95 10.36
N ALA A 84 3.18 6.81 10.98
CA ALA A 84 2.31 6.44 12.09
C ALA A 84 0.83 6.41 11.66
N LEU A 85 0.19 5.25 11.76
CA LEU A 85 -1.22 5.03 11.43
C LEU A 85 -2.02 4.81 12.71
N LYS A 86 -2.97 5.69 13.00
CA LYS A 86 -3.75 5.68 14.25
C LYS A 86 -4.79 4.56 14.29
N ARG A 87 -5.10 3.95 13.14
CA ARG A 87 -6.20 2.99 12.99
C ARG A 87 -5.71 1.69 12.34
N PRO A 88 -5.87 0.53 13.02
CA PRO A 88 -5.38 -0.74 12.50
C PRO A 88 -5.99 -1.20 11.17
N TYR A 89 -7.23 -0.79 10.87
CA TYR A 89 -7.90 -1.14 9.61
C TYR A 89 -7.31 -0.45 8.37
N LEU A 90 -6.35 0.47 8.55
CA LEU A 90 -5.63 1.11 7.45
C LEU A 90 -4.52 0.22 6.86
N VAL A 91 -4.28 -0.94 7.46
CA VAL A 91 -3.22 -1.88 7.06
C VAL A 91 -3.80 -3.28 6.88
N ARG A 92 -3.25 -4.01 5.90
CA ARG A 92 -3.62 -5.37 5.52
C ARG A 92 -2.55 -6.33 6.02
N TYR A 93 -2.89 -7.14 7.03
CA TYR A 93 -1.94 -8.11 7.60
C TYR A 93 -1.98 -9.46 6.91
N THR A 94 -3.19 -9.96 6.63
CA THR A 94 -3.42 -11.37 6.26
C THR A 94 -3.94 -11.56 4.84
N ARG A 95 -4.22 -10.46 4.15
CA ARG A 95 -4.83 -10.44 2.81
C ARG A 95 -3.90 -9.74 1.84
N PRO A 96 -2.75 -10.37 1.49
CA PRO A 96 -1.81 -9.80 0.54
C PRO A 96 -2.51 -9.52 -0.78
N GLN A 97 -1.94 -8.56 -1.49
CA GLN A 97 -2.28 -8.27 -2.87
C GLN A 97 -1.00 -7.99 -3.65
N VAL A 98 -1.01 -8.28 -4.94
CA VAL A 98 0.20 -8.21 -5.77
C VAL A 98 -0.13 -7.65 -7.14
N CYS A 99 0.85 -7.02 -7.79
CA CYS A 99 0.79 -6.73 -9.21
C CYS A 99 1.47 -7.86 -9.99
N ALA A 100 0.78 -8.47 -10.95
CA ALA A 100 1.35 -9.53 -11.79
C ALA A 100 2.64 -9.08 -12.50
N LEU A 101 2.61 -7.86 -13.05
CA LEU A 101 3.73 -7.28 -13.79
C LEU A 101 4.93 -6.97 -12.88
N CYS A 102 4.73 -6.41 -11.68
CA CYS A 102 5.85 -6.27 -10.72
C CYS A 102 6.42 -7.63 -10.30
N LEU A 103 5.60 -8.66 -10.11
CA LEU A 103 6.11 -9.99 -9.78
C LEU A 103 7.00 -10.56 -10.90
N ARG A 104 6.72 -10.20 -12.15
CA ARG A 104 7.54 -10.52 -13.32
C ARG A 104 8.82 -9.70 -13.37
N ASP A 105 8.70 -8.39 -13.20
CA ASP A 105 9.77 -7.43 -13.48
C ASP A 105 10.79 -7.32 -12.34
N ILE A 106 10.31 -7.22 -11.09
CA ILE A 106 11.15 -6.97 -9.90
C ILE A 106 11.19 -8.14 -8.93
N GLY A 107 10.22 -9.06 -8.99
CA GLY A 107 10.23 -10.31 -8.22
C GLY A 107 10.01 -10.15 -6.71
N TYR A 108 9.53 -8.99 -6.24
CA TYR A 108 9.16 -8.76 -4.84
C TYR A 108 7.83 -8.01 -4.71
N ALA A 109 7.21 -8.09 -3.53
CA ALA A 109 5.96 -7.37 -3.23
C ALA A 109 6.26 -6.03 -2.58
N ARG A 110 5.65 -4.94 -3.08
CA ARG A 110 5.88 -3.60 -2.55
C ARG A 110 5.15 -3.38 -1.22
N ALA A 111 5.79 -2.68 -0.29
CA ALA A 111 5.28 -2.39 1.06
C ALA A 111 3.97 -1.59 1.02
N TYR A 112 3.82 -0.64 0.09
CA TYR A 112 2.61 0.18 0.05
C TYR A 112 1.35 -0.63 -0.28
N TRP A 113 1.49 -1.82 -0.88
CA TRP A 113 0.37 -2.74 -1.10
C TRP A 113 -0.23 -3.28 0.21
N ASP A 114 0.50 -3.20 1.33
CA ASP A 114 -0.01 -3.55 2.65
C ASP A 114 -0.93 -2.45 3.22
N LEU A 115 -1.11 -1.31 2.55
CA LEU A 115 -2.10 -0.31 2.93
C LEU A 115 -3.50 -0.75 2.47
N ALA A 116 -4.52 -0.55 3.33
CA ALA A 116 -5.88 -1.01 3.07
C ALA A 116 -6.58 -0.32 1.89
N LEU A 117 -6.10 0.85 1.47
CA LEU A 117 -6.59 1.60 0.32
C LEU A 117 -5.60 1.59 -0.86
N ALA A 118 -4.51 0.83 -0.77
CA ALA A 118 -3.73 0.53 -1.97
C ALA A 118 -4.53 -0.46 -2.80
N THR A 119 -4.93 -0.05 -4.00
CA THR A 119 -5.79 -0.82 -4.91
C THR A 119 -5.18 -0.95 -6.30
N ALA A 120 -4.15 -0.15 -6.60
CA ALA A 120 -3.49 -0.11 -7.89
C ALA A 120 -1.97 -0.23 -7.78
N CYS A 121 -1.37 -0.87 -8.78
CA CYS A 121 0.04 -0.72 -9.09
C CYS A 121 0.26 0.67 -9.68
N THR A 122 1.19 1.42 -9.12
CA THR A 122 1.54 2.78 -9.58
C THR A 122 2.50 2.77 -10.76
N ASP A 123 3.30 1.71 -10.90
CA ASP A 123 4.22 1.56 -12.03
C ASP A 123 3.48 1.06 -13.27
N HIS A 124 2.64 0.04 -13.11
CA HIS A 124 1.94 -0.61 -14.22
C HIS A 124 0.50 -0.14 -14.43
N ARG A 125 0.00 0.76 -13.56
CA ARG A 125 -1.34 1.37 -13.67
C ARG A 125 -2.48 0.35 -13.78
N CYS A 126 -2.34 -0.76 -13.05
CA CYS A 126 -3.28 -1.86 -13.08
C CYS A 126 -3.80 -2.22 -11.68
N CYS A 127 -4.90 -2.97 -11.64
CA CYS A 127 -5.49 -3.44 -10.39
C CYS A 127 -4.57 -4.41 -9.67
N LEU A 128 -4.52 -4.34 -8.34
CA LEU A 128 -3.82 -5.33 -7.53
C LEU A 128 -4.67 -6.61 -7.39
N ILE A 129 -4.00 -7.76 -7.52
CA ILE A 129 -4.59 -9.09 -7.43
C ILE A 129 -4.65 -9.51 -5.96
N GLU A 130 -5.86 -9.62 -5.39
CA GLU A 130 -6.12 -10.18 -4.05
C GLU A 130 -6.61 -11.64 -4.11
N ARG A 131 -7.15 -12.06 -5.25
CA ARG A 131 -7.66 -13.42 -5.49
C ARG A 131 -7.03 -13.95 -6.76
N CYS A 132 -6.62 -15.21 -6.77
CA CYS A 132 -6.09 -15.84 -7.98
C CYS A 132 -7.18 -15.88 -9.06
N PRO A 133 -6.96 -15.32 -10.26
CA PRO A 133 -7.94 -15.37 -11.35
C PRO A 133 -8.29 -16.78 -11.82
N ASN A 134 -7.39 -17.76 -11.63
CA ASN A 134 -7.62 -19.13 -12.06
C ASN A 134 -8.52 -19.94 -11.09
N CYS A 135 -8.32 -19.80 -9.77
CA CYS A 135 -9.06 -20.60 -8.76
C CYS A 135 -9.93 -19.77 -7.81
N SER A 136 -9.99 -18.46 -7.96
CA SER A 136 -10.75 -17.50 -7.13
C SER A 136 -10.38 -17.46 -5.63
N ARG A 137 -9.41 -18.27 -5.20
CA ARG A 137 -8.91 -18.31 -3.83
C ARG A 137 -8.23 -17.00 -3.48
N ALA A 138 -8.58 -16.44 -2.32
CA ALA A 138 -7.89 -15.28 -1.77
C ALA A 138 -6.41 -15.61 -1.50
N LEU A 139 -5.53 -14.70 -1.89
CA LEU A 139 -4.11 -14.83 -1.61
C LEU A 139 -3.87 -14.81 -0.10
N SER A 140 -2.89 -15.60 0.32
CA SER A 140 -2.38 -15.62 1.69
C SER A 140 -0.86 -15.62 1.65
N TRP A 141 -0.22 -15.23 2.75
CA TRP A 141 1.24 -15.34 2.87
C TRP A 141 1.70 -16.80 2.97
N ARG A 142 0.82 -17.71 3.38
CA ARG A 142 1.12 -19.15 3.46
C ARG A 142 1.22 -19.86 2.11
N ARG A 143 0.97 -19.19 0.98
CA ARG A 143 1.05 -19.79 -0.37
C ARG A 143 2.48 -20.29 -0.68
N PRO A 144 2.67 -21.19 -1.66
CA PRO A 144 3.97 -21.85 -1.91
C PRO A 144 5.12 -20.89 -2.25
N GLY A 145 4.80 -19.75 -2.85
CA GLY A 145 5.80 -18.79 -3.30
C GLY A 145 5.19 -17.43 -3.60
N LEU A 146 6.02 -16.42 -3.79
CA LEU A 146 5.52 -15.07 -4.02
C LEU A 146 4.68 -15.00 -5.30
N ARG A 147 5.12 -15.71 -6.34
CA ARG A 147 4.46 -15.88 -7.64
C ARG A 147 3.45 -17.03 -7.68
N LEU A 148 3.54 -18.00 -6.79
CA LEU A 148 2.80 -19.25 -6.92
C LEU A 148 1.50 -19.25 -6.13
N CYS A 149 0.40 -19.60 -6.80
CA CYS A 149 -0.86 -19.93 -6.14
C CYS A 149 -0.88 -21.40 -5.69
N TRP A 150 -1.77 -21.72 -4.74
CA TRP A 150 -2.06 -23.10 -4.34
C TRP A 150 -2.62 -23.98 -5.46
N CYS A 151 -3.25 -23.38 -6.49
CA CYS A 151 -3.71 -24.13 -7.66
C CYS A 151 -2.61 -24.37 -8.70
N GLY A 152 -1.36 -23.96 -8.44
CA GLY A 152 -0.24 -24.08 -9.37
C GLY A 152 -0.12 -22.96 -10.39
N ALA A 153 -1.10 -22.05 -10.48
CA ALA A 153 -1.01 -20.89 -11.36
C ALA A 153 0.11 -19.93 -10.94
N ASP A 154 0.84 -19.40 -11.92
CA ASP A 154 1.77 -18.27 -11.74
C ASP A 154 0.98 -16.95 -11.79
N LEU A 155 1.04 -16.20 -10.68
CA LEU A 155 0.41 -14.90 -10.53
C LEU A 155 1.04 -13.84 -11.45
N ALA A 156 2.28 -14.04 -11.91
CA ALA A 156 2.94 -13.14 -12.86
C ALA A 156 2.39 -13.26 -14.29
N ASP A 157 1.67 -14.33 -14.62
CA ASP A 157 1.01 -14.56 -15.92
C ASP A 157 -0.50 -14.24 -15.89
N CYS A 158 -0.99 -13.79 -14.75
CA CYS A 158 -2.39 -13.41 -14.61
C CYS A 158 -2.70 -12.10 -15.36
N PRO A 159 -3.90 -11.98 -15.95
CA PRO A 159 -4.33 -10.74 -16.59
C PRO A 159 -4.42 -9.60 -15.57
N SER A 160 -4.20 -8.37 -16.04
CA SER A 160 -4.18 -7.16 -15.23
C SER A 160 -5.06 -6.09 -15.86
N ASP A 161 -6.13 -5.69 -15.17
CA ASP A 161 -7.03 -4.64 -15.64
C ASP A 161 -6.47 -3.26 -15.32
N LEU A 162 -6.56 -2.32 -16.28
CA LEU A 162 -6.17 -0.93 -16.07
C LEU A 162 -7.03 -0.25 -15.00
N VAL A 163 -6.43 0.70 -14.29
CA VAL A 163 -7.15 1.57 -13.34
C VAL A 163 -7.36 2.96 -13.93
N GLY A 164 -8.46 3.61 -13.53
CA GLY A 164 -8.73 5.00 -13.93
C GLY A 164 -7.88 6.01 -13.14
N GLY A 165 -7.75 7.22 -13.68
CA GLY A 165 -6.88 8.26 -13.14
C GLY A 165 -7.11 8.63 -11.69
N ALA A 166 -8.36 8.77 -11.26
CA ALA A 166 -8.70 9.12 -9.88
C ALA A 166 -8.17 8.07 -8.88
N GLU A 167 -8.29 6.78 -9.21
CA GLU A 167 -7.78 5.68 -8.41
C GLU A 167 -6.25 5.65 -8.42
N LEU A 168 -5.64 5.83 -9.59
CA LEU A 168 -4.19 5.85 -9.75
C LEU A 168 -3.55 7.01 -8.97
N ALA A 169 -4.13 8.22 -9.06
CA ALA A 169 -3.64 9.42 -8.37
C ALA A 169 -3.60 9.23 -6.85
N PHE A 170 -4.62 8.59 -6.26
CA PHE A 170 -4.58 8.29 -4.84
C PHE A 170 -3.52 7.26 -4.49
N ASN A 171 -3.36 6.21 -5.29
CA ASN A 171 -2.34 5.19 -5.07
C ASN A 171 -0.91 5.75 -5.20
N LEU A 172 -0.68 6.72 -6.10
CA LEU A 172 0.58 7.47 -6.19
C LEU A 172 0.84 8.25 -4.89
N CYS A 173 -0.15 8.99 -4.41
CA CYS A 173 -0.09 9.70 -3.13
C CYS A 173 0.22 8.75 -1.95
N LEU A 174 -0.40 7.57 -1.89
CA LEU A 174 -0.11 6.57 -0.86
C LEU A 174 1.35 6.12 -0.91
N ARG A 175 1.88 5.82 -2.11
CA ARG A 175 3.26 5.38 -2.30
C ARG A 175 4.26 6.45 -1.89
N GLU A 176 4.06 7.69 -2.33
CA GLU A 176 4.93 8.83 -2.02
C GLU A 176 4.95 9.11 -0.52
N LYS A 177 3.77 9.23 0.10
CA LYS A 177 3.66 9.48 1.54
C LYS A 177 4.25 8.36 2.39
N LEU A 178 4.11 7.10 1.97
CA LEU A 178 4.69 5.97 2.70
C LEU A 178 6.22 5.93 2.58
N SER A 179 6.77 6.31 1.42
CA SER A 179 8.21 6.39 1.20
C SER A 179 8.86 7.62 1.83
N GLY A 180 8.06 8.56 2.36
CA GLY A 180 8.56 9.82 2.93
C GLY A 180 9.07 10.80 1.88
N ARG A 181 8.78 10.54 0.59
CA ARG A 181 9.08 11.49 -0.49
C ARG A 181 8.08 12.65 -0.44
N PRO A 182 8.50 13.88 -0.79
CA PRO A 182 7.56 14.96 -0.99
C PRO A 182 6.57 14.51 -2.06
N SER A 183 5.30 14.44 -1.65
CA SER A 183 4.22 14.19 -2.58
C SER A 183 3.95 15.53 -3.28
N LEU A 184 3.66 15.52 -4.57
CA LEU A 184 3.15 16.68 -5.32
C LEU A 184 1.62 16.55 -5.42
N SER A 185 0.99 16.10 -4.33
CA SER A 185 -0.40 15.68 -4.31
C SER A 185 -1.30 16.75 -3.69
N MET A 186 -2.57 16.70 -4.06
CA MET A 186 -3.64 17.40 -3.35
C MET A 186 -3.80 17.04 -1.87
N PHE A 187 -2.99 16.11 -1.34
CA PHE A 187 -2.99 15.68 0.05
C PHE A 187 -1.73 16.09 0.81
N ASP A 188 -0.84 16.94 0.27
CA ASP A 188 0.49 17.19 0.86
C ASP A 188 0.46 17.69 2.31
N ALA A 189 -0.48 18.58 2.62
CA ALA A 189 -0.70 19.07 3.98
C ALA A 189 -1.19 17.99 4.97
N LEU A 190 -1.63 16.83 4.48
CA LEU A 190 -2.19 15.75 5.28
C LEU A 190 -1.17 14.61 5.44
N SER A 191 -1.05 14.10 6.67
CA SER A 191 -0.36 12.84 6.95
C SER A 191 -1.01 11.67 6.19
N LEU A 192 -0.25 10.63 5.85
CA LEU A 192 -0.75 9.38 5.26
C LEU A 192 -2.03 8.87 5.96
N ASP A 193 -2.00 8.78 7.30
CA ASP A 193 -3.13 8.36 8.13
C ASP A 193 -4.39 9.19 7.89
N THR A 194 -4.24 10.52 7.83
CA THR A 194 -5.36 11.44 7.62
C THR A 194 -5.87 11.38 6.18
N SER A 195 -4.99 11.31 5.18
CA SER A 195 -5.38 11.14 3.77
C SER A 195 -6.21 9.86 3.56
N MET A 196 -5.75 8.74 4.13
CA MET A 196 -6.48 7.48 4.06
C MET A 196 -7.82 7.53 4.80
N ARG A 197 -7.87 8.10 6.02
CA ARG A 197 -9.13 8.23 6.75
C ARG A 197 -10.12 9.14 6.03
N LEU A 198 -9.66 10.23 5.43
CA LEU A 198 -10.47 11.17 4.67
C LEU A 198 -11.12 10.51 3.46
N ILE A 199 -10.31 9.93 2.55
CA ILE A 199 -10.83 9.23 1.36
C ILE A 199 -11.72 8.07 1.75
N ARG A 200 -11.34 7.31 2.77
CA ARG A 200 -12.20 6.24 3.28
C ARG A 200 -13.54 6.76 3.80
N SER A 201 -13.55 7.87 4.52
CA SER A 201 -14.79 8.39 5.13
C SER A 201 -15.70 8.94 4.04
N ILE A 202 -15.18 9.78 3.15
CA ILE A 202 -15.95 10.36 2.04
C ILE A 202 -16.43 9.28 1.06
N GLY A 203 -15.59 8.27 0.78
CA GLY A 203 -15.93 7.15 -0.09
C GLY A 203 -16.92 6.15 0.50
N ILE A 204 -16.92 5.96 1.83
CA ILE A 204 -17.90 5.09 2.52
C ILE A 204 -19.23 5.81 2.78
N CYS A 205 -19.23 7.15 2.93
CA CYS A 205 -20.38 7.92 3.39
C CYS A 205 -21.59 7.98 2.45
N ASP A 206 -21.72 7.12 1.42
CA ASP A 206 -22.99 6.91 0.72
C ASP A 206 -23.25 5.44 0.37
N LEU A 207 -24.16 4.83 1.11
CA LEU A 207 -24.93 3.69 0.62
C LEU A 207 -26.44 3.97 0.54
N MET A 208 -26.92 5.20 0.79
CA MET A 208 -28.28 5.70 0.49
C MET A 208 -28.41 7.15 0.98
N PRO A 209 -29.05 8.08 0.23
CA PRO A 209 -29.51 9.36 0.76
C PRO A 209 -30.35 9.15 2.03
N GLY A 210 -30.05 9.87 3.12
CA GLY A 210 -30.86 9.87 4.36
C GLY A 210 -30.50 8.84 5.43
N ARG A 211 -29.48 7.98 5.26
CA ARG A 211 -28.99 7.10 6.34
C ARG A 211 -27.71 7.63 7.00
N ARG A 212 -27.73 7.80 8.32
CA ARG A 212 -26.51 8.07 9.10
C ARG A 212 -25.53 6.90 8.96
N PRO A 213 -24.23 7.15 8.75
CA PRO A 213 -23.23 6.09 8.72
C PRO A 213 -23.16 5.39 10.08
N VAL A 214 -23.31 4.06 10.06
CA VAL A 214 -23.14 3.22 11.27
C VAL A 214 -21.63 3.09 11.53
N PRO A 215 -21.11 3.46 12.71
CA PRO A 215 -19.67 3.48 13.00
C PRO A 215 -18.92 2.18 12.63
N GLY A 216 -19.54 1.02 12.84
CA GLY A 216 -18.94 -0.29 12.52
C GLY A 216 -18.72 -0.55 11.02
N LYS A 217 -19.45 0.12 10.12
CA LYS A 217 -19.26 -0.03 8.67
C LYS A 217 -18.00 0.70 8.19
N VAL A 218 -17.61 1.79 8.86
CA VAL A 218 -16.45 2.59 8.50
C VAL A 218 -15.15 1.88 8.89
N THR A 219 -15.14 1.10 9.97
CA THR A 219 -13.92 0.49 10.52
C THR A 219 -13.66 -0.94 10.04
N ARG A 220 -14.53 -1.53 9.21
CA ARG A 220 -14.38 -2.91 8.72
C ARG A 220 -13.18 -3.07 7.78
N ALA A 221 -12.48 -4.20 7.83
CA ALA A 221 -11.50 -4.52 6.80
C ALA A 221 -12.18 -4.61 5.43
N LEU A 222 -11.60 -3.98 4.41
CA LEU A 222 -12.13 -4.00 3.04
C LEU A 222 -11.37 -5.04 2.23
N SER A 223 -12.08 -5.73 1.32
CA SER A 223 -11.42 -6.38 0.17
C SER A 223 -10.82 -5.31 -0.73
N THR A 224 -9.90 -5.69 -1.61
CA THR A 224 -9.33 -4.79 -2.63
C THR A 224 -10.41 -4.25 -3.55
N GLU A 225 -11.39 -5.06 -3.93
CA GLU A 225 -12.55 -4.63 -4.71
C GLU A 225 -13.41 -3.58 -3.99
N SER A 226 -13.75 -3.80 -2.70
CA SER A 226 -14.48 -2.81 -1.92
C SER A 226 -13.66 -1.54 -1.65
N ALA A 227 -12.35 -1.69 -1.44
CA ALA A 227 -11.44 -0.56 -1.28
C ALA A 227 -11.35 0.26 -2.55
N ARG A 228 -11.33 -0.37 -3.72
CA ARG A 228 -11.32 0.29 -5.04
C ARG A 228 -12.53 1.18 -5.22
N ALA A 229 -13.74 0.67 -4.97
CA ALA A 229 -14.96 1.48 -5.02
C ALA A 229 -14.88 2.68 -4.05
N VAL A 230 -14.40 2.47 -2.82
CA VAL A 230 -14.25 3.54 -1.83
C VAL A 230 -13.23 4.60 -2.28
N VAL A 231 -12.10 4.19 -2.86
CA VAL A 231 -11.07 5.10 -3.37
C VAL A 231 -11.61 5.91 -4.54
N GLN A 232 -12.25 5.26 -5.52
CA GLN A 232 -12.82 5.93 -6.69
C GLN A 232 -13.85 6.98 -6.29
N ILE A 233 -14.86 6.59 -5.48
CA ILE A 233 -15.91 7.50 -4.99
C ILE A 233 -15.31 8.63 -4.15
N GLY A 234 -14.41 8.28 -3.22
CA GLY A 234 -13.77 9.24 -2.33
C GLY A 234 -12.95 10.28 -3.10
N MET A 235 -12.20 9.85 -4.11
CA MET A 235 -11.37 10.73 -4.94
C MET A 235 -12.21 11.65 -5.82
N VAL A 236 -13.22 11.12 -6.52
CA VAL A 236 -14.12 11.95 -7.34
C VAL A 236 -14.75 13.06 -6.48
N ARG A 237 -15.28 12.71 -5.30
CA ARG A 237 -15.87 13.67 -4.38
C ARG A 237 -14.87 14.70 -3.86
N TRP A 238 -13.69 14.23 -3.45
CA TRP A 238 -12.64 15.12 -2.96
C TRP A 238 -12.23 16.13 -4.03
N MET A 239 -12.07 15.69 -5.28
CA MET A 239 -11.78 16.56 -6.42
C MET A 239 -12.92 17.56 -6.68
N SER A 240 -14.18 17.13 -6.60
CA SER A 240 -15.33 18.04 -6.71
C SER A 240 -15.36 19.10 -5.61
N CYS A 241 -15.01 18.74 -4.37
CA CYS A 241 -14.90 19.70 -3.27
C CYS A 241 -13.79 20.73 -3.51
N LEU A 242 -12.64 20.32 -4.04
CA LEU A 242 -11.52 21.21 -4.34
C LEU A 242 -11.83 22.20 -5.47
N ARG A 243 -12.66 21.80 -6.45
CA ARG A 243 -13.13 22.68 -7.53
C ARG A 243 -14.25 23.64 -7.09
N GLY A 244 -14.81 23.47 -5.88
CA GLY A 244 -16.10 24.03 -5.43
C GLY A 244 -16.08 25.25 -4.50
N THR A 245 -15.02 26.06 -4.44
CA THR A 245 -15.17 27.49 -4.04
C THR A 245 -15.85 28.24 -5.19
N LYS A 246 -17.18 28.38 -5.39
CA LYS A 246 -18.42 28.23 -4.60
C LYS A 246 -19.33 27.17 -5.23
N LEU A 247 -19.88 26.23 -4.46
CA LEU A 247 -21.01 25.40 -4.89
C LEU A 247 -22.32 26.17 -4.67
N LYS A 248 -22.86 26.75 -5.75
CA LYS A 248 -24.29 27.00 -5.89
C LYS A 248 -24.87 25.94 -6.85
N THR A 249 -26.06 25.46 -6.50
CA THR A 249 -27.10 24.75 -7.29
C THR A 249 -26.94 23.25 -7.62
N ASP A 250 -27.68 22.44 -6.85
CA ASP A 250 -28.74 21.47 -7.20
C ASP A 250 -28.63 20.42 -8.34
N GLU A 251 -27.53 20.28 -9.07
CA GLU A 251 -27.41 19.17 -10.04
C GLU A 251 -26.16 18.31 -9.77
N ILE A 252 -26.33 17.34 -8.86
CA ILE A 252 -25.31 16.41 -8.35
C ILE A 252 -25.00 15.25 -9.34
N TRP A 253 -25.64 15.17 -10.52
CA TRP A 253 -25.70 13.91 -11.29
C TRP A 253 -25.05 13.86 -12.68
N ASP A 254 -24.33 14.88 -13.18
CA ASP A 254 -23.58 14.73 -14.45
C ASP A 254 -22.21 14.05 -14.24
N ILE A 255 -22.27 12.75 -13.96
CA ILE A 255 -21.10 11.87 -13.82
C ILE A 255 -20.32 11.77 -15.14
N GLN A 256 -20.98 11.92 -16.29
CA GLN A 256 -20.32 11.80 -17.60
C GLN A 256 -19.53 13.06 -17.99
N GLY A 257 -20.02 14.27 -17.63
CA GLY A 257 -19.26 15.51 -17.73
C GLY A 257 -18.01 15.49 -16.83
N LEU A 258 -18.17 15.04 -15.58
CA LEU A 258 -17.07 14.91 -14.61
C LEU A 258 -15.96 13.95 -15.06
N LEU A 259 -16.30 12.86 -15.76
CA LEU A 259 -15.30 11.92 -16.31
C LEU A 259 -14.54 12.53 -17.50
N ARG A 260 -15.21 13.26 -18.40
CA ARG A 260 -14.56 13.94 -19.54
C ARG A 260 -13.61 15.08 -19.09
N ASP A 261 -13.99 15.78 -18.03
CA ASP A 261 -13.17 16.85 -17.43
C ASP A 261 -12.03 16.29 -16.55
N ALA A 262 -12.17 15.06 -16.06
CA ALA A 262 -11.10 14.34 -15.39
C ALA A 262 -10.08 13.82 -16.43
N GLU A 263 -10.54 13.27 -17.55
CA GLU A 263 -9.68 12.79 -18.65
C GLU A 263 -8.82 13.92 -19.26
N SER A 264 -9.42 15.09 -19.50
CA SER A 264 -8.72 16.27 -20.03
C SER A 264 -7.71 16.89 -19.04
N ALA A 265 -8.05 16.92 -17.74
CA ALA A 265 -7.13 17.35 -16.69
C ALA A 265 -6.00 16.32 -16.43
N GLU A 266 -6.32 15.04 -16.55
CA GLU A 266 -5.38 13.91 -16.44
C GLU A 266 -4.35 13.93 -17.58
N GLN A 267 -4.77 14.26 -18.80
CA GLN A 267 -3.86 14.45 -19.93
C GLN A 267 -2.90 15.63 -19.68
N SER A 268 -3.38 16.74 -19.12
CA SER A 268 -2.52 17.88 -18.78
C SER A 268 -1.49 17.54 -17.69
N TYR A 269 -1.90 16.83 -16.64
CA TYR A 269 -1.01 16.41 -15.55
C TYR A 269 0.00 15.34 -15.98
N LEU A 270 -0.43 14.32 -16.74
CA LEU A 270 0.48 13.30 -17.28
C LEU A 270 1.49 13.92 -18.25
N THR A 271 1.09 14.91 -19.05
CA THR A 271 2.00 15.65 -19.93
C THR A 271 3.03 16.46 -19.13
N GLN A 272 2.62 17.10 -18.03
CA GLN A 272 3.54 17.82 -17.13
C GLN A 272 4.48 16.88 -16.37
N ALA A 273 3.99 15.72 -15.92
CA ALA A 273 4.79 14.71 -15.23
C ALA A 273 5.79 14.00 -16.18
N MET A 274 5.46 13.88 -17.47
CA MET A 274 6.37 13.35 -18.50
C MET A 274 7.36 14.39 -19.02
N ALA A 275 7.10 15.69 -18.85
CA ALA A 275 8.03 16.78 -19.21
C ALA A 275 9.19 16.94 -18.21
N VAL A 276 9.08 16.36 -17.01
CA VAL A 276 10.20 16.22 -16.08
C VAL A 276 10.99 14.96 -16.48
N GLY A 277 11.97 15.14 -17.36
CA GLY A 277 12.89 14.09 -17.79
C GLY A 277 13.79 13.59 -16.63
N PRO A 278 14.54 12.48 -16.85
CA PRO A 278 15.44 11.95 -15.84
C PRO A 278 16.59 12.94 -15.62
N ASP A 279 16.72 13.49 -14.42
CA ASP A 279 17.92 14.23 -14.03
C ASP A 279 19.12 13.26 -13.97
N GLU A 280 19.85 13.19 -15.07
CA GLU A 280 21.27 12.83 -15.09
C GLU A 280 22.04 13.97 -14.40
N ASN A 281 22.34 13.83 -13.11
CA ASN A 281 23.56 14.37 -12.51
C ASN A 281 23.77 13.80 -11.10
N LEU A 282 24.36 12.60 -11.07
CA LEU A 282 25.16 12.11 -9.94
C LEU A 282 26.50 12.86 -9.94
N ALA A 283 26.61 13.90 -9.14
CA ALA A 283 27.88 14.39 -8.62
C ALA A 283 27.67 14.83 -7.17
N GLY A 284 28.26 14.09 -6.23
CA GLY A 284 28.22 14.44 -4.80
C GLY A 284 28.94 15.75 -4.50
N PRO A 285 28.79 16.25 -3.26
CA PRO A 285 29.99 16.32 -2.44
C PRO A 285 29.80 15.78 -1.01
N THR A 286 30.84 15.08 -0.60
CA THR A 286 31.45 14.95 0.74
C THR A 286 30.79 15.63 1.94
N SER A 287 30.58 14.82 2.98
CA SER A 287 30.66 15.11 4.42
C SER A 287 30.38 16.53 4.92
N ASN A 288 29.37 16.67 5.77
CA ASN A 288 29.56 17.35 7.06
C ASN A 288 28.54 16.92 8.11
N HIS A 289 29.05 16.83 9.33
CA HIS A 289 28.43 16.37 10.56
C HIS A 289 27.02 16.93 10.82
N CYS A 290 26.09 16.06 11.22
CA CYS A 290 24.95 16.44 12.04
C CYS A 290 24.89 15.49 13.25
N GLN A 291 25.68 15.82 14.27
CA GLN A 291 25.47 15.32 15.63
C GLN A 291 24.19 15.96 16.16
N LEU A 292 23.18 15.15 16.47
CA LEU A 292 22.10 15.57 17.36
C LEU A 292 22.06 14.62 18.55
N LEU A 293 22.61 15.14 19.65
CA LEU A 293 22.56 14.64 21.01
C LEU A 293 21.09 14.51 21.47
N PHE A 294 20.71 13.33 21.95
CA PHE A 294 19.52 13.14 22.78
C PHE A 294 19.88 13.43 24.24
N PRO A 295 19.20 14.33 24.96
CA PRO A 295 19.18 14.26 26.41
C PRO A 295 18.12 13.25 26.85
N LEU A 296 18.58 12.21 27.54
CA LEU A 296 17.79 11.34 28.40
C LEU A 296 17.25 12.16 29.58
N ARG A 297 15.93 12.17 29.76
CA ARG A 297 15.26 12.16 31.07
C ARG A 297 13.95 11.40 30.95
#